data_AF-A0A645JQ13-F1
#
_entry.id   AF-A0A645JQ13-F1
#
_cell.length_a   1.000
_cell.length_b   1.000
_cell.length_c   1.000
_cell.angle_alpha   90.00
_cell.angle_beta   90.00
_cell.angle_gamma   90.00
#
_symmetry.space_group_name_H-M   'P 1'
#
loop_
_entity.id
_entity.type
_entity.pdbx_description
1 polymer ?
#
loop_
_entity_poly.entity_id
_entity_poly.type
_entity_poly.pdbx_seq_one_letter_code
_entity_poly.pdbx_strand_id
1 'polypeptide(L)' 'MLGGMIMICPYCNQEMKEGIIEADGRKSVIWAEKNKKRGLISKIMKRDCIVLAQAWIVNSAIISYYCYNCEKIIINRKEL' A
#
# COMPACT_ATOMS: atom_id res chain seq x y z
N MET A 1 -22.94 -15.88 -7.29
CA MET A 1 -21.68 -16.42 -6.74
C MET A 1 -20.57 -15.52 -7.25
N LEU A 2 -20.18 -14.49 -6.50
CA LEU A 2 -19.10 -13.59 -6.92
C LEU A 2 -17.79 -14.27 -6.50
N GLY A 3 -17.13 -14.93 -7.47
CA GLY A 3 -15.81 -15.52 -7.24
C GLY A 3 -14.81 -14.42 -6.96
N GLY A 4 -14.44 -14.25 -5.68
CA GLY A 4 -13.33 -13.38 -5.30
C GLY A 4 -12.06 -13.89 -5.97
N MET A 5 -11.33 -13.03 -6.67
CA MET A 5 -10.07 -13.39 -7.29
C MET A 5 -9.08 -13.80 -6.19
N ILE A 6 -8.64 -15.06 -6.20
CA ILE A 6 -7.66 -15.57 -5.25
C ILE A 6 -6.30 -14.97 -5.61
N MET A 7 -5.68 -14.25 -4.68
CA MET A 7 -4.30 -13.78 -4.84
C MET A 7 -3.32 -14.86 -4.37
N ILE A 8 -2.35 -15.15 -5.24
CA ILE A 8 -1.29 -16.14 -4.99
C ILE A 8 0.02 -15.42 -4.69
N CYS A 9 0.72 -15.86 -3.64
CA CYS A 9 2.01 -15.33 -3.26
C CYS A 9 3.05 -15.66 -4.33
N PRO A 10 3.73 -14.66 -4.93
CA PRO A 10 4.73 -14.88 -5.98
C PRO A 10 6.04 -15.49 -5.46
N TYR A 11 6.19 -15.64 -4.13
CA TYR A 11 7.41 -16.17 -3.51
C TYR A 11 7.28 -17.64 -3.10
N CYS A 12 6.08 -18.11 -2.75
CA CYS A 12 5.85 -19.49 -2.30
C CYS A 12 4.62 -20.18 -2.90
N ASN A 13 3.94 -19.52 -3.84
CA ASN A 13 2.75 -20.02 -4.55
C ASN A 13 1.56 -20.43 -3.65
N GLN A 14 1.50 -19.92 -2.43
CA GLN A 14 0.37 -20.14 -1.51
C GLN A 14 -0.67 -19.03 -1.63
N GLU A 15 -1.92 -19.34 -1.30
CA GLU A 15 -2.98 -18.33 -1.20
C GLU A 15 -2.65 -17.24 -0.18
N MET A 16 -2.96 -16.00 -0.53
CA MET A 16 -2.78 -14.84 0.34
C MET A 16 -4.12 -14.42 0.96
N LYS A 17 -4.06 -13.81 2.15
CA LYS A 17 -5.23 -13.18 2.77
C LYS A 17 -5.28 -11.70 2.43
N GLU A 18 -6.44 -11.23 1.99
CA GLU A 18 -6.72 -9.81 1.81
C GLU A 18 -6.75 -9.10 3.17
N GLY A 19 -6.21 -7.89 3.24
CA GLY A 19 -6.17 -7.06 4.43
C GLY A 19 -6.01 -5.58 4.07
N ILE A 20 -6.25 -4.70 5.05
CA ILE A 20 -6.27 -3.25 4.84
C ILE A 20 -5.10 -2.58 5.56
N ILE A 21 -4.38 -1.71 4.84
CA ILE A 21 -3.44 -0.75 5.45
C ILE A 21 -4.14 0.60 5.56
N GLU A 22 -4.25 1.14 6.77
CA GLU A 22 -4.92 2.41 7.03
C GLU A 22 -4.01 3.45 7.71
N ALA A 23 -4.34 4.73 7.54
CA ALA A 23 -3.68 5.82 8.27
C ALA A 23 -4.46 6.15 9.55
N ASP A 24 -3.74 6.45 10.63
CA ASP A 24 -4.28 6.86 11.94
C ASP A 24 -4.90 8.28 11.98
N GLY A 25 -5.25 8.83 10.81
CA GLY A 25 -5.95 10.11 10.70
C GLY A 25 -5.06 11.35 10.58
N ARG A 26 -3.73 11.23 10.53
CA ARG A 26 -2.89 12.46 10.59
C ARG A 26 -2.49 13.06 9.25
N LYS A 27 -1.88 12.36 8.26
CA LYS A 27 -1.49 13.03 6.98
C LYS A 27 -1.52 12.23 5.67
N SER A 28 -1.28 10.92 5.64
CA SER A 28 -1.38 9.98 4.47
C SER A 28 -0.36 8.86 4.63
N VAL A 29 -0.64 7.67 4.09
CA VAL A 29 0.39 6.62 3.92
C VAL A 29 1.14 6.90 2.62
N ILE A 30 2.45 7.15 2.70
CA ILE A 30 3.32 7.39 1.54
C ILE A 30 4.53 6.47 1.60
N TRP A 31 4.96 6.00 0.44
CA TRP A 31 6.26 5.37 0.26
C TRP A 31 7.22 6.34 -0.42
N ALA A 32 8.42 6.49 0.12
CA ALA A 32 9.50 7.29 -0.45
C ALA A 32 10.82 6.53 -0.36
N GLU A 33 11.69 6.76 -1.34
CA GLU A 33 12.98 6.09 -1.46
C GLU A 33 13.94 6.52 -0.34
N LYS A 34 14.54 5.55 0.36
CA LYS A 34 15.34 5.77 1.59
C LYS A 34 16.52 6.74 1.40
N ASN A 35 17.13 6.77 0.21
CA ASN A 35 18.35 7.54 -0.07
C ASN A 35 18.12 8.80 -0.91
N LYS A 36 16.86 9.11 -1.29
CA LYS A 36 16.54 10.28 -2.10
C LYS A 36 16.08 11.42 -1.20
N LYS A 37 16.90 12.47 -1.05
CA LYS A 37 16.49 13.69 -0.34
C LYS A 37 15.38 14.39 -1.12
N ARG A 38 14.19 14.47 -0.52
CA ARG A 38 13.03 15.19 -1.07
C ARG A 38 13.08 16.66 -0.67
N GLY A 39 13.13 17.56 -1.66
CA GLY A 39 13.05 19.01 -1.44
C GLY A 39 11.66 19.45 -0.95
N LEU A 40 11.56 20.62 -0.33
CA LEU A 40 10.30 21.16 0.23
C LEU A 40 9.16 21.20 -0.81
N ILE A 41 9.44 21.64 -2.03
CA ILE A 41 8.47 21.71 -3.13
C ILE A 41 7.97 20.30 -3.50
N SER A 42 8.86 19.31 -3.58
CA SER A 42 8.50 17.91 -3.87
C SER A 42 7.63 17.27 -2.77
N LYS A 43 7.84 17.67 -1.50
CA LYS A 43 7.01 17.20 -0.37
C LYS A 43 5.59 17.76 -0.44
N ILE A 44 5.44 19.05 -0.76
CA ILE A 44 4.12 19.72 -0.88
C ILE A 44 3.35 19.16 -2.08
N MET A 45 4.02 19.03 -3.24
CA MET A 45 3.39 18.56 -4.48
C MET A 45 3.33 17.04 -4.61
N LYS A 46 3.83 16.27 -3.63
CA LYS A 46 3.96 14.80 -3.66
C LYS A 46 4.67 14.25 -4.92
N ARG A 47 5.48 15.07 -5.59
CA ARG A 47 6.43 14.65 -6.63
C ARG A 47 7.56 13.91 -5.87
N ASP A 48 8.04 12.76 -6.36
CA ASP A 48 9.03 11.90 -5.65
C ASP A 48 8.52 11.03 -4.48
N CYS A 49 7.24 10.71 -4.42
CA CYS A 49 6.75 9.61 -3.57
C CYS A 49 5.60 8.87 -4.24
N ILE A 50 5.42 7.61 -3.86
CA ILE A 50 4.20 6.87 -4.18
C ILE A 50 3.23 7.14 -3.04
N VAL A 51 2.11 7.79 -3.37
CA VAL A 51 0.99 7.88 -2.42
C VAL A 51 0.39 6.48 -2.37
N LEU A 52 0.52 5.85 -1.22
CA LEU A 52 -0.10 4.56 -1.00
C LEU A 52 -1.59 4.80 -0.70
N ALA A 53 -1.93 5.81 0.11
CA ALA A 53 -3.32 6.18 0.34
C ALA A 53 -3.50 7.70 0.45
N GLN A 54 -4.60 8.24 -0.08
CA GLN A 54 -5.00 9.62 0.19
C GLN A 54 -5.74 9.71 1.52
N ALA A 55 -5.13 10.30 2.55
CA ALA A 55 -5.82 10.64 3.80
C ALA A 55 -6.36 12.05 3.71
N TRP A 56 -7.67 12.20 3.88
CA TRP A 56 -8.36 13.50 3.81
C TRP A 56 -9.34 13.62 4.96
N ILE A 57 -8.90 13.81 6.22
CA ILE A 57 -9.82 13.97 7.39
C ILE A 57 -10.76 12.76 7.65
N VAL A 58 -10.94 11.86 6.68
CA VAL A 58 -11.65 10.59 6.65
C VAL A 58 -10.67 9.52 6.17
N ASN A 59 -10.79 8.34 6.78
CA ASN A 59 -9.91 7.18 6.69
C ASN A 59 -9.37 6.91 5.27
N SER A 60 -8.05 6.77 5.15
CA SER A 60 -7.41 6.27 3.94
C SER A 60 -7.09 4.80 4.13
N ALA A 61 -7.55 3.94 3.22
CA ALA A 61 -7.39 2.49 3.27
C ALA A 61 -6.88 1.96 1.93
N ILE A 62 -6.01 0.94 1.97
CA ILE A 62 -5.48 0.26 0.79
C ILE A 62 -5.69 -1.23 0.96
N ILE A 63 -6.17 -1.89 -0.10
CA ILE A 63 -6.19 -3.34 -0.18
C ILE A 63 -4.77 -3.88 -0.35
N SER A 64 -4.41 -4.82 0.51
CA SER A 64 -3.12 -5.49 0.51
C SER A 64 -3.32 -6.98 0.74
N TYR A 65 -2.30 -7.77 0.41
CA TYR A 65 -2.35 -9.22 0.50
C TYR A 65 -1.23 -9.71 1.41
N TYR A 66 -1.56 -10.45 2.46
CA TYR A 66 -0.61 -11.03 3.40
C TYR A 66 -0.39 -12.52 3.15
N CYS A 67 0.86 -12.92 3.02
CA CYS A 67 1.26 -14.32 2.98
C CYS A 67 1.83 -14.74 4.35
N TYR A 68 1.15 -15.66 5.03
CA TYR A 68 1.60 -16.20 6.32
C TYR A 68 2.92 -16.99 6.23
N ASN A 69 3.16 -17.68 5.11
CA ASN A 69 4.35 -18.51 4.94
C ASN A 69 5.63 -17.68 4.70
N CYS A 70 5.52 -16.58 3.95
CA CYS A 70 6.68 -15.73 3.63
C CYS A 70 6.81 -14.50 4.54
N GLU A 71 5.79 -14.25 5.38
CA GLU A 71 5.63 -13.06 6.22
C GLU A 71 5.76 -11.77 5.40
N LYS A 72 5.05 -11.71 4.26
CA LYS A 72 5.11 -10.56 3.32
C LYS A 72 3.74 -9.98 3.08
N ILE A 73 3.71 -8.66 2.96
CA ILE A 73 2.58 -7.89 2.46
C ILE A 73 2.88 -7.45 1.03
N ILE A 74 1.93 -7.68 0.13
CA ILE A 74 1.99 -7.23 -1.26
C ILE A 74 0.87 -6.23 -1.49
N ILE A 75 1.22 -5.15 -2.20
CA ILE A 75 0.29 -4.10 -2.61
C ILE A 75 0.37 -4.02 -4.12
N ASN A 76 -0.76 -4.22 -4.79
CA ASN A 76 -0.83 -4.07 -6.24
C ASN A 76 -0.96 -2.59 -6.58
N ARG A 77 0.03 -2.04 -7.29
CA ARG A 77 -0.02 -0.63 -7.71
C ARG A 77 -1.27 -0.27 -8.54
N LYS A 78 -1.85 -1.21 -9.29
CA LYS A 78 -3.07 -0.97 -10.08
C LYS A 78 -4.32 -0.74 -9.23
N GLU A 79 -4.27 -1.12 -7.95
CA GLU A 79 -5.36 -0.99 -6.98
C GLU A 79 -5.13 0.20 -6.02
N LEU A 80 -4.08 0.99 -6.26
CA LEU A 80 -3.77 2.27 -5.62
C LEU A 80 -4.32 3.44 -6.43
#